data_AF-A0AA37BLU8-F1
#
_entry.id   AF-A0AA37BLU8-F1
#
_cell.length_a   1.000
_cell.length_b   1.000
_cell.length_c   1.000
_cell.angle_alpha   90.00
_cell.angle_beta   90.00
_cell.angle_gamma   90.00
#
_symmetry.space_group_name_H-M   'P 1'
#
loop_
_entity.id
_entity.type
_entity.pdbx_description
1 polymer ?
#
loop_
_entity_poly.entity_id
_entity_poly.type
_entity_poly.pdbx_seq_one_letter_code
_entity_poly.pdbx_strand_id
1 'polypeptide(L)'
;MTPPPVPALLANLPTWRGIVVPYVTLRHDDGTPLLGEVNRPRLAECLHDARCQLCHAPLKTADAAVLMARPMDFGQGYVNEPAQHPWCAAYAVKACPMLSGRLDRNRVRLRSSHCCGDPGCVCAEWAKQEPSIDAQIRAGQPASPWFSVRFPVTAYTLRRSARGPAKGVALPDRSITKIRLVSAGRPDRVDLTRILLFDLPWT
;
A
#
# COMPACT_ATOMS: atom_id res chain seq x y z
N MET A 1 12.21 17.92 9.13
CA MET A 1 12.59 16.52 8.83
C MET A 1 12.77 16.41 7.33
N THR A 2 13.93 15.97 6.85
CA THR A 2 14.27 15.98 5.42
C THR A 2 13.67 14.75 4.72
N PRO A 3 13.02 14.90 3.55
CA PRO A 3 12.53 13.75 2.79
C PRO A 3 13.69 12.82 2.38
N PRO A 4 13.48 11.50 2.28
CA PRO A 4 14.52 10.60 1.80
C PRO A 4 14.88 10.94 0.35
N PRO A 5 16.16 10.76 -0.04
CA PRO A 5 16.58 11.02 -1.41
C PRO A 5 15.80 10.14 -2.40
N VAL A 6 15.35 10.74 -3.50
CA VAL A 6 14.66 10.03 -4.59
C VAL A 6 15.70 9.24 -5.39
N PRO A 7 15.58 7.91 -5.49
CA PRO A 7 16.48 7.10 -6.32
C PRO A 7 16.43 7.50 -7.79
N ALA A 8 17.53 7.34 -8.52
CA ALA A 8 17.60 7.68 -9.95
C ALA A 8 16.50 7.01 -10.80
N LEU A 9 16.17 5.75 -10.48
CA LEU A 9 15.08 4.99 -11.13
C LEU A 9 13.68 5.61 -10.93
N LEU A 10 13.52 6.52 -9.96
CA LEU A 10 12.28 7.21 -9.64
C LEU A 10 12.36 8.73 -9.91
N ALA A 11 13.49 9.22 -10.45
CA ALA A 11 13.76 10.66 -10.57
C ALA A 11 12.75 11.40 -11.48
N ASN A 12 12.19 10.71 -12.46
CA ASN A 12 11.22 11.26 -13.41
C ASN A 12 9.77 11.14 -12.92
N LEU A 13 9.53 10.59 -11.72
CA LEU A 13 8.19 10.46 -11.19
C LEU A 13 7.74 11.78 -10.53
N PRO A 14 6.42 12.07 -10.55
CA PRO A 14 5.87 13.21 -9.86
C PRO A 14 6.26 13.22 -8.39
N THR A 15 6.67 14.38 -7.87
CA THR A 15 7.00 14.57 -6.46
C THR A 15 6.12 15.62 -5.82
N TRP A 16 5.92 15.51 -4.52
CA TRP A 16 5.22 16.49 -3.70
C TRP A 16 5.95 16.65 -2.38
N ARG A 17 6.36 17.88 -2.05
CA ARG A 17 7.16 18.17 -0.84
C ARG A 17 8.41 17.29 -0.72
N GLY A 18 9.05 17.00 -1.86
CA GLY A 18 10.30 16.23 -1.94
C GLY A 18 10.15 14.72 -1.83
N ILE A 19 8.93 14.16 -1.81
CA ILE A 19 8.68 12.72 -1.89
C ILE A 19 7.99 12.33 -3.19
N VAL A 20 8.29 11.15 -3.73
CA VAL A 20 7.57 10.60 -4.90
C VAL A 20 6.11 10.37 -4.52
N VAL A 21 5.20 10.80 -5.39
CA VAL A 21 3.77 10.55 -5.28
C VAL A 21 3.47 9.21 -5.95
N PRO A 22 3.04 8.17 -5.21
CA PRO A 22 2.65 6.90 -5.81
C PRO A 22 1.60 7.07 -6.92
N TYR A 23 1.67 6.23 -7.94
CA TYR A 23 0.70 6.27 -9.05
C TYR A 23 -0.74 6.12 -8.55
N VAL A 24 -0.95 5.19 -7.60
CA VAL A 24 -2.27 4.89 -7.01
C VAL A 24 -2.81 6.00 -6.10
N THR A 25 -2.01 7.02 -5.77
CA THR A 25 -2.48 8.13 -4.93
C THR A 25 -3.55 8.94 -5.66
N LEU A 26 -4.64 9.24 -4.95
CA LEU A 26 -5.65 10.18 -5.43
C LEU A 26 -5.05 11.57 -5.60
N ARG A 27 -5.39 12.23 -6.69
CA ARG A 27 -4.95 13.60 -6.99
C ARG A 27 -6.17 14.41 -7.37
N HIS A 28 -6.15 15.68 -7.02
CA HIS A 28 -7.02 16.67 -7.62
C HIS A 28 -6.67 16.85 -9.11
N ASP A 29 -7.56 17.47 -9.86
CA ASP A 29 -7.35 17.75 -11.30
C ASP A 29 -6.18 18.71 -11.54
N ASP A 30 -5.86 19.57 -10.56
CA ASP A 30 -4.67 20.43 -10.55
C ASP A 30 -3.35 19.66 -10.28
N GLY A 31 -3.43 18.35 -10.05
CA GLY A 31 -2.30 17.47 -9.77
C GLY A 31 -1.92 17.35 -8.29
N THR A 32 -2.52 18.13 -7.40
CA THR A 32 -2.25 18.10 -5.96
C THR A 32 -2.61 16.72 -5.37
N PRO A 33 -1.67 16.00 -4.73
CA PRO A 33 -1.93 14.67 -4.22
C PRO A 33 -2.59 14.68 -2.84
N LEU A 34 -3.59 13.81 -2.68
CA LEU A 34 -4.20 13.46 -1.41
C LEU A 34 -3.47 12.25 -0.82
N LEU A 35 -2.34 12.49 -0.14
CA LEU A 35 -1.53 11.43 0.46
C LEU A 35 -2.34 10.63 1.50
N GLY A 36 -2.25 9.31 1.41
CA GLY A 36 -3.06 8.40 2.22
C GLY A 36 -4.47 8.17 1.66
N GLU A 37 -4.81 8.74 0.50
CA GLU A 37 -6.00 8.38 -0.28
C GLU A 37 -5.62 7.68 -1.58
N VAL A 38 -6.42 6.69 -1.93
CA VAL A 38 -6.18 5.83 -3.09
C VAL A 38 -7.20 6.11 -4.19
N ASN A 39 -6.71 6.30 -5.41
CA ASN A 39 -7.50 6.31 -6.62
C ASN A 39 -7.87 4.86 -6.99
N ARG A 40 -9.12 4.46 -6.75
CA ARG A 40 -9.59 3.07 -6.97
C ARG A 40 -9.43 2.59 -8.42
N PRO A 41 -9.76 3.38 -9.46
CA PRO A 41 -9.47 3.00 -10.84
C PRO A 41 -8.00 2.67 -11.09
N ARG A 42 -7.07 3.52 -10.64
CA ARG A 42 -5.62 3.27 -10.78
C ARG A 42 -5.13 2.08 -9.97
N LEU A 43 -5.70 1.86 -8.78
CA LEU A 43 -5.41 0.65 -8.00
C LEU A 43 -5.87 -0.60 -8.75
N ALA A 44 -7.09 -0.60 -9.30
CA ALA A 44 -7.63 -1.72 -10.07
C ALA A 44 -6.79 -2.00 -11.32
N GLU A 45 -6.37 -0.95 -12.02
CA GLU A 45 -5.44 -1.04 -13.14
C GLU A 45 -4.11 -1.71 -12.73
N CYS A 46 -3.48 -1.24 -11.65
CA CYS A 46 -2.23 -1.83 -11.17
C CYS A 46 -2.39 -3.31 -10.78
N LEU A 47 -3.53 -3.67 -10.18
CA LEU A 47 -3.84 -5.06 -9.85
C LEU A 47 -3.96 -5.90 -11.12
N HIS A 48 -4.83 -5.48 -12.05
CA HIS A 48 -5.15 -6.24 -13.25
C HIS A 48 -3.97 -6.40 -14.21
N ASP A 49 -3.19 -5.33 -14.40
CA ASP A 49 -2.11 -5.30 -15.38
C ASP A 49 -0.75 -5.67 -14.79
N ALA A 50 -0.71 -6.12 -13.53
CA ALA A 50 0.50 -6.42 -12.77
C ALA A 50 1.53 -5.28 -12.88
N ARG A 51 1.10 -4.06 -12.52
CA ARG A 51 1.95 -2.85 -12.51
C ARG A 51 2.30 -2.44 -11.10
N CYS A 52 3.47 -1.82 -10.95
CA CYS A 52 3.90 -1.32 -9.65
C CYS A 52 3.00 -0.18 -9.17
N GLN A 53 2.46 -0.29 -7.93
CA GLN A 53 1.60 0.77 -7.37
C GLN A 53 2.29 2.14 -7.20
N LEU A 54 3.63 2.17 -7.15
CA LEU A 54 4.40 3.40 -6.98
C LEU A 54 4.76 4.05 -8.32
N CYS A 55 5.45 3.33 -9.21
CA CYS A 55 5.98 3.88 -10.45
C CYS A 55 5.17 3.55 -11.71
N HIS A 56 4.14 2.71 -11.60
CA HIS A 56 3.25 2.25 -12.69
C HIS A 56 3.91 1.45 -13.84
N ALA A 57 5.23 1.29 -13.82
CA ALA A 57 5.91 0.39 -14.74
C ALA A 57 5.45 -1.08 -14.51
N PRO A 58 5.42 -1.91 -15.57
CA PRO A 58 5.09 -3.33 -15.44
C PRO A 58 6.00 -4.04 -14.43
N LEU A 59 5.46 -4.89 -13.57
CA LEU A 59 6.25 -5.61 -12.56
C LEU A 59 7.32 -6.52 -13.20
N LYS A 60 7.03 -7.05 -14.38
CA LYS A 60 7.94 -7.90 -15.17
C LYS A 60 9.26 -7.26 -15.60
N THR A 61 9.45 -5.96 -15.37
CA THR A 61 10.76 -5.30 -15.55
C THR A 61 11.75 -5.63 -14.41
N ALA A 62 11.34 -6.45 -13.44
CA ALA A 62 12.19 -7.05 -12.42
C ALA A 62 11.84 -8.53 -12.24
N ASP A 63 12.74 -9.31 -11.65
CA ASP A 63 12.50 -10.74 -11.38
C ASP A 63 11.59 -10.98 -10.17
N ALA A 64 11.46 -9.98 -9.29
CA ALA A 64 10.69 -10.08 -8.06
C ALA A 64 9.73 -8.91 -7.88
N ALA A 65 8.62 -9.17 -7.21
CA ALA A 65 7.68 -8.20 -6.70
C ALA A 65 7.68 -8.21 -5.18
N VAL A 66 7.25 -7.10 -4.59
CA VAL A 66 7.15 -6.91 -3.14
C VAL A 66 5.76 -6.42 -2.78
N LEU A 67 5.13 -7.06 -1.80
CA LEU A 67 3.92 -6.57 -1.13
C LEU A 67 4.28 -5.99 0.24
N MET A 68 3.55 -4.97 0.66
CA MET A 68 3.54 -4.50 2.05
C MET A 68 2.33 -5.15 2.72
N ALA A 69 2.58 -6.02 3.69
CA ALA A 69 1.57 -6.83 4.36
C ALA A 69 1.52 -6.53 5.85
N ARG A 70 0.36 -6.68 6.45
CA ARG A 70 0.09 -6.63 7.90
C ARG A 70 -0.20 -8.04 8.40
N PRO A 71 -0.16 -8.31 9.72
CA PRO A 71 -0.51 -9.63 10.26
C PRO A 71 -1.86 -10.17 9.78
N MET A 72 -2.86 -9.28 9.65
CA MET A 72 -4.19 -9.67 9.16
C MET A 72 -4.21 -10.19 7.71
N ASP A 73 -3.31 -9.70 6.86
CA ASP A 73 -3.28 -10.04 5.43
C ASP A 73 -2.84 -11.51 5.24
N PHE A 74 -1.96 -12.01 6.11
CA PHE A 74 -1.59 -13.43 6.17
C PHE A 74 -2.77 -14.32 6.53
N GLY A 75 -3.58 -13.92 7.51
CA GLY A 75 -4.82 -14.65 7.85
C GLY A 75 -5.89 -14.62 6.76
N GLN A 76 -5.86 -13.62 5.88
CA GLN A 76 -6.75 -13.53 4.73
C GLN A 76 -6.19 -14.24 3.48
N GLY A 77 -4.89 -14.50 3.42
CA GLY A 77 -4.18 -15.05 2.27
C GLY A 77 -4.03 -14.09 1.09
N TYR A 78 -4.19 -12.78 1.31
CA TYR A 78 -3.97 -11.77 0.26
C TYR A 78 -3.72 -10.38 0.87
N VAL A 79 -3.04 -9.52 0.10
CA VAL A 79 -2.82 -8.10 0.42
C VAL A 79 -3.71 -7.26 -0.47
N ASN A 80 -4.47 -6.32 0.10
CA ASN A 80 -5.44 -5.48 -0.60
C ASN A 80 -4.84 -4.27 -1.35
N GLU A 81 -3.55 -4.35 -1.70
CA GLU A 81 -2.82 -3.35 -2.47
C GLU A 81 -2.02 -4.02 -3.60
N PRO A 82 -1.75 -3.33 -4.72
CA PRO A 82 -0.90 -3.86 -5.77
C PRO A 82 0.56 -3.99 -5.30
N ALA A 83 1.31 -4.90 -5.91
CA ALA A 83 2.71 -5.08 -5.58
C ALA A 83 3.59 -3.93 -6.09
N GLN A 84 4.86 -3.93 -5.65
CA GLN A 84 5.88 -2.96 -5.99
C GLN A 84 7.12 -3.65 -6.54
N HIS A 85 7.91 -2.96 -7.36
CA HIS A 85 9.30 -3.38 -7.59
C HIS A 85 10.11 -3.31 -6.28
N PRO A 86 11.18 -4.11 -6.12
CA PRO A 86 11.97 -4.10 -4.88
C PRO A 86 12.55 -2.73 -4.52
N TRP A 87 13.01 -1.94 -5.49
CA TRP A 87 13.52 -0.58 -5.23
C TRP A 87 12.40 0.41 -4.90
N CYS A 88 11.23 0.28 -5.52
CA CYS A 88 10.04 1.07 -5.17
C CYS A 88 9.60 0.79 -3.74
N ALA A 89 9.57 -0.48 -3.34
CA ALA A 89 9.28 -0.89 -1.96
C ALA A 89 10.31 -0.33 -0.97
N ALA A 90 11.60 -0.46 -1.27
CA ALA A 90 12.67 0.07 -0.41
C ALA A 90 12.57 1.60 -0.24
N TYR A 91 12.19 2.33 -1.28
CA TYR A 91 11.92 3.76 -1.19
C TYR A 91 10.65 4.05 -0.36
N ALA A 92 9.56 3.32 -0.61
CA ALA A 92 8.29 3.49 0.10
C ALA A 92 8.44 3.31 1.62
N VAL A 93 9.23 2.33 2.06
CA VAL A 93 9.57 2.13 3.48
C VAL A 93 10.20 3.37 4.11
N LYS A 94 11.02 4.12 3.36
CA LYS A 94 11.64 5.35 3.84
C LYS A 94 10.72 6.56 3.70
N ALA A 95 9.90 6.62 2.66
CA ALA A 95 9.10 7.81 2.35
C ALA A 95 7.78 7.84 3.13
N CYS A 96 7.10 6.72 3.26
CA CYS A 96 5.80 6.61 3.90
C CYS A 96 5.94 6.67 5.43
N PRO A 97 5.35 7.65 6.12
CA PRO A 97 5.45 7.76 7.58
C PRO A 97 4.91 6.53 8.34
N MET A 98 3.90 5.84 7.78
CA MET A 98 3.36 4.61 8.36
C MET A 98 4.37 3.45 8.24
N LEU A 99 4.90 3.20 7.04
CA LEU A 99 5.87 2.11 6.82
C LEU A 99 7.21 2.38 7.49
N SER A 100 7.60 3.65 7.64
CA SER A 100 8.84 4.00 8.33
C SER A 100 8.71 3.94 9.86
N GLY A 101 7.53 3.58 10.40
CA GLY A 101 7.25 3.58 11.84
C GLY A 101 7.20 4.96 12.49
N ARG A 102 7.13 6.04 11.71
CA ARG A 102 7.04 7.42 12.24
C ARG A 102 5.62 7.81 12.65
N LEU A 103 4.63 7.12 12.08
CA LEU A 103 3.26 7.14 12.57
C LEU A 103 3.00 5.86 13.32
N ASP A 104 2.63 5.99 14.59
CA ASP A 104 2.30 4.88 15.49
C ASP A 104 0.79 4.66 15.65
N ARG A 105 -0.01 5.45 14.92
CA ARG A 105 -1.48 5.39 14.91
C ARG A 105 -2.02 5.72 13.53
N ASN A 106 -3.12 5.07 13.18
CA ASN A 106 -3.92 5.41 12.01
C ASN A 106 -4.66 6.74 12.20
N ARG A 107 -4.95 7.42 11.10
CA ARG A 107 -5.77 8.64 11.13
C ARG A 107 -7.15 8.36 11.74
N VAL A 108 -7.64 9.28 12.57
CA VAL A 108 -9.00 9.22 13.13
C VAL A 108 -10.04 9.55 12.05
N ARG A 109 -9.75 10.57 11.23
CA ARG A 109 -10.61 10.93 10.11
C ARG A 109 -10.44 9.92 8.98
N LEU A 110 -11.54 9.31 8.56
CA LEU A 110 -11.57 8.30 7.50
C LEU A 110 -11.14 8.83 6.13
N ARG A 111 -11.25 10.15 5.94
CA ARG A 111 -10.97 10.86 4.70
C ARG A 111 -10.19 12.13 4.98
N SER A 112 -9.35 12.51 4.03
CA SER A 112 -8.83 13.86 3.91
C SER A 112 -10.00 14.85 3.90
N SER A 113 -9.94 15.86 4.76
CA SER A 113 -10.88 16.99 4.77
C SER A 113 -10.66 17.96 3.60
N HIS A 114 -9.71 17.68 2.71
CA HIS A 114 -9.26 18.56 1.64
C HIS A 114 -9.93 18.25 0.30
N CYS A 115 -11.25 18.10 0.23
CA CYS A 115 -11.91 18.15 -1.09
C CYS A 115 -11.83 19.58 -1.62
N CYS A 116 -11.44 19.78 -2.88
CA CYS A 116 -11.08 21.10 -3.42
C CYS A 116 -12.29 22.00 -3.78
N GLY A 117 -13.49 21.68 -3.29
CA GLY A 117 -14.72 22.46 -3.54
C GLY A 117 -15.28 22.36 -4.97
N ASP A 118 -14.45 22.00 -5.96
CA ASP A 118 -14.84 21.79 -7.35
C ASP A 118 -15.68 20.50 -7.53
N PRO A 119 -16.95 20.60 -7.97
CA PRO A 119 -17.81 19.46 -8.23
C PRO A 119 -17.35 18.58 -9.41
N GLY A 120 -16.58 19.15 -10.36
CA GLY A 120 -16.05 18.43 -11.53
C GLY A 120 -14.82 17.58 -11.23
N CYS A 121 -14.12 17.88 -10.13
CA CYS A 121 -12.88 17.21 -9.76
C CYS A 121 -13.11 15.75 -9.35
N VAL A 122 -12.20 14.86 -9.72
CA VAL A 122 -12.25 13.43 -9.34
C VAL A 122 -12.35 13.21 -7.81
N CYS A 123 -11.90 14.18 -6.99
CA CYS A 123 -12.04 14.09 -5.55
C CYS A 123 -13.50 14.15 -5.08
N ALA A 124 -14.40 14.81 -5.83
CA ALA A 124 -15.82 14.90 -5.49
C ALA A 124 -16.50 13.52 -5.60
N GLU A 125 -16.27 12.79 -6.69
CA GLU A 125 -16.76 11.42 -6.84
C GLU A 125 -16.13 10.47 -5.82
N TRP A 126 -14.83 10.62 -5.58
CA TRP A 126 -14.16 9.85 -4.53
C TRP A 126 -14.77 10.10 -3.15
N ALA A 127 -15.13 11.36 -2.83
CA ALA A 127 -15.69 11.76 -1.53
C ALA A 127 -17.04 11.09 -1.25
N LYS A 128 -17.86 10.83 -2.29
CA LYS A 128 -19.17 10.16 -2.18
C LYS A 128 -19.08 8.68 -1.82
N GLN A 129 -17.94 8.03 -2.07
CA GLN A 129 -17.80 6.60 -1.80
C GLN A 129 -17.82 6.33 -0.29
N GLU A 130 -18.19 5.12 0.13
CA GLU A 130 -17.99 4.75 1.53
C GLU A 130 -16.52 4.35 1.77
N PRO A 131 -15.92 4.76 2.91
CA PRO A 131 -14.64 4.21 3.36
C PRO A 131 -14.73 2.69 3.47
N SER A 132 -13.64 1.98 3.16
CA SER A 132 -13.62 0.52 3.30
C SER A 132 -13.84 0.11 4.76
N ILE A 133 -14.44 -1.06 4.98
CA ILE A 133 -14.62 -1.63 6.32
C ILE A 133 -13.28 -1.68 7.07
N ASP A 134 -12.19 -2.05 6.40
CA ASP A 134 -10.82 -2.02 6.97
C ASP A 134 -10.40 -0.62 7.42
N ALA A 135 -10.67 0.42 6.63
CA ALA A 135 -10.37 1.81 7.02
C ALA A 135 -11.21 2.25 8.22
N GLN A 136 -12.47 1.82 8.31
CA GLN A 136 -13.36 2.10 9.43
C GLN A 136 -12.88 1.43 10.73
N ILE A 137 -12.55 0.15 10.67
CA ILE A 137 -12.04 -0.62 11.83
C ILE A 137 -10.75 -0.01 12.36
N ARG A 138 -9.85 0.40 11.46
CA ARG A 138 -8.54 0.95 11.85
C ARG A 138 -8.58 2.42 12.26
N ALA A 139 -9.69 3.13 12.07
CA ALA A 139 -9.76 4.55 12.33
C ALA A 139 -9.33 4.88 13.77
N GLY A 140 -8.28 5.69 13.90
CA GLY A 140 -7.71 6.02 15.19
C GLY A 140 -7.06 4.86 15.95
N GLN A 141 -6.99 3.63 15.42
CA GLN A 141 -6.34 2.50 16.08
C GLN A 141 -4.81 2.61 16.00
N PRO A 142 -4.05 2.04 16.96
CA PRO A 142 -2.61 1.90 16.86
C PRO A 142 -2.17 1.32 15.51
N ALA A 143 -0.99 1.70 15.03
CA ALA A 143 -0.45 1.19 13.78
C ALA A 143 -0.08 -0.29 13.95
N SER A 144 -0.67 -1.18 13.14
CA SER A 144 -0.21 -2.56 13.08
C SER A 144 1.25 -2.63 12.56
N PRO A 145 1.97 -3.70 12.91
CA PRO A 145 3.24 -4.00 12.27
C PRO A 145 3.09 -4.15 10.75
N TRP A 146 4.14 -3.79 10.02
CA TRP A 146 4.22 -3.98 8.57
C TRP A 146 5.37 -4.91 8.22
N PHE A 147 5.16 -5.70 7.17
CA PHE A 147 6.10 -6.66 6.63
C PHE A 147 6.25 -6.46 5.13
N SER A 148 7.46 -6.60 4.62
CA SER A 148 7.68 -6.73 3.18
C SER A 148 7.66 -8.21 2.82
N VAL A 149 6.85 -8.60 1.84
CA VAL A 149 6.78 -9.97 1.30
C VAL A 149 7.31 -9.97 -0.12
N ARG A 150 8.46 -10.61 -0.35
CA ARG A 150 9.10 -10.72 -1.67
C ARG A 150 8.80 -12.07 -2.31
N PHE A 151 8.42 -12.07 -3.58
CA PHE A 151 8.14 -13.27 -4.37
C PHE A 151 8.51 -13.05 -5.85
N PRO A 152 8.73 -14.11 -6.64
CA PRO A 152 8.98 -14.01 -8.08
C PRO A 152 7.78 -13.39 -8.79
N VAL A 153 8.00 -12.54 -9.79
CA VAL A 153 6.88 -11.93 -10.55
C VAL A 153 6.01 -12.99 -11.23
N THR A 154 6.57 -14.13 -11.60
CA THR A 154 5.84 -15.27 -12.17
C THR A 154 4.81 -15.89 -11.21
N ALA A 155 4.92 -15.66 -9.90
CA ALA A 155 3.95 -16.09 -8.90
C ALA A 155 2.86 -15.04 -8.62
N TYR A 156 2.83 -13.93 -9.37
CA TYR A 156 1.82 -12.89 -9.21
C TYR A 156 0.44 -13.43 -9.57
N THR A 157 -0.45 -13.47 -8.58
CA THR A 157 -1.83 -13.94 -8.75
C THR A 157 -2.78 -13.01 -8.01
N LEU A 158 -3.96 -12.78 -8.61
CA LEU A 158 -4.99 -11.94 -8.02
C LEU A 158 -5.93 -12.76 -7.15
N ARG A 159 -6.20 -12.26 -5.94
CA ARG A 159 -7.34 -12.73 -5.16
C ARG A 159 -8.60 -12.07 -5.69
N ARG A 160 -9.59 -12.85 -6.13
CA ARG A 160 -10.87 -12.34 -6.66
C ARG A 160 -12.02 -12.72 -5.71
N SER A 161 -13.09 -11.92 -5.69
CA SER A 161 -14.38 -12.42 -5.17
C SER A 161 -15.04 -13.31 -6.21
N ALA A 162 -15.92 -14.22 -5.77
CA ALA A 162 -16.59 -15.18 -6.64
C ALA A 162 -17.34 -14.55 -7.83
N ARG A 163 -17.76 -13.28 -7.73
CA ARG A 163 -18.49 -12.54 -8.78
C ARG A 163 -18.10 -11.07 -8.88
N GLY A 164 -16.88 -10.67 -8.50
CA GLY A 164 -16.52 -9.25 -8.41
C GLY A 164 -15.06 -8.94 -8.70
N PRO A 165 -14.66 -7.67 -8.50
CA PRO A 165 -13.32 -7.20 -8.85
C PRO A 165 -12.23 -7.90 -8.03
N ALA A 166 -10.98 -7.75 -8.48
CA ALA A 166 -9.85 -8.20 -7.70
C ALA A 166 -9.84 -7.51 -6.33
N LYS A 167 -9.72 -8.31 -5.27
CA LYS A 167 -9.59 -7.83 -3.88
C LYS A 167 -8.17 -7.41 -3.56
N GLY A 168 -7.19 -7.93 -4.30
CA GLY A 168 -5.77 -7.70 -4.06
C GLY A 168 -4.89 -8.78 -4.68
N VAL A 169 -3.64 -8.82 -4.26
CA VAL A 169 -2.66 -9.84 -4.68
C VAL A 169 -2.67 -10.97 -3.66
N ALA A 170 -2.86 -12.21 -4.11
CA ALA A 170 -2.81 -13.37 -3.23
C ALA A 170 -1.39 -13.51 -2.66
N LEU A 171 -1.29 -13.88 -1.38
CA LEU A 171 -0.01 -14.24 -0.78
C LEU A 171 0.39 -15.61 -1.33
N PRO A 172 1.50 -15.73 -2.09
CA PRO A 172 1.81 -16.96 -2.77
C PRO A 172 2.62 -17.87 -1.84
N ASP A 173 1.96 -18.51 -0.87
CA ASP A 173 2.61 -19.22 0.26
C ASP A 173 3.85 -20.06 -0.14
N ARG A 174 3.80 -20.78 -1.26
CA ARG A 174 4.90 -21.64 -1.75
C ARG A 174 6.00 -20.91 -2.53
N SER A 175 5.75 -19.67 -2.94
CA SER A 175 6.66 -18.85 -3.76
C SER A 175 7.17 -17.61 -3.02
N ILE A 176 6.81 -17.44 -1.75
CA ILE A 176 7.40 -16.41 -0.91
C ILE A 176 8.88 -16.73 -0.72
N THR A 177 9.73 -15.81 -1.19
CA THR A 177 11.20 -15.93 -1.10
C THR A 177 11.74 -15.25 0.14
N LYS A 178 11.06 -14.22 0.65
CA LYS A 178 11.48 -13.51 1.85
C LYS A 178 10.34 -12.72 2.48
N ILE A 179 10.21 -12.82 3.80
CA ILE A 179 9.44 -11.90 4.63
C ILE A 179 10.42 -11.11 5.50
N ARG A 180 10.19 -9.81 5.69
CA ARG A 180 10.96 -8.98 6.63
C ARG A 180 10.03 -8.06 7.39
N LEU A 181 10.30 -7.86 8.68
CA LEU A 181 9.70 -6.77 9.43
C LEU A 181 10.15 -5.43 8.83
N VAL A 182 9.19 -4.56 8.53
CA VAL A 182 9.39 -3.22 7.99
C VAL A 182 9.27 -2.18 9.09
N SER A 183 8.23 -2.31 9.92
CA SER A 183 8.04 -1.48 11.12
C SER A 183 7.29 -2.28 12.17
N ALA A 184 7.73 -2.19 13.43
CA ALA A 184 7.08 -2.86 14.53
C ALA A 184 5.68 -2.29 14.85
N GLY A 185 5.43 -1.00 14.56
CA GLY A 185 4.17 -0.35 14.93
C GLY A 185 3.90 -0.44 16.44
N ARG A 186 2.64 -0.64 16.80
CA ARG A 186 2.14 -0.88 18.17
C ARG A 186 1.13 -2.03 18.11
N PRO A 187 1.58 -3.30 17.99
CA PRO A 187 0.68 -4.43 17.80
C PRO A 187 -0.24 -4.60 19.00
N ASP A 188 -1.51 -4.91 18.73
CA ASP A 188 -2.44 -5.38 19.75
C ASP A 188 -2.31 -6.90 19.96
N ARG A 189 -3.15 -7.47 20.82
CA ARG A 189 -3.14 -8.92 21.08
C ARG A 189 -3.44 -9.74 19.83
N VAL A 190 -4.32 -9.26 18.95
CA VAL A 190 -4.71 -9.97 17.72
C VAL A 190 -3.55 -9.98 16.73
N ASP A 191 -2.84 -8.86 16.60
CA ASP A 191 -1.63 -8.77 15.79
C ASP A 191 -0.54 -9.72 16.30
N LEU A 192 -0.28 -9.74 17.63
CA LEU A 192 0.70 -10.65 18.22
C LEU A 192 0.33 -12.13 18.02
N THR A 193 -0.94 -12.50 18.20
CA THR A 193 -1.40 -13.86 17.92
C THR A 193 -1.18 -14.26 16.46
N ARG A 194 -1.43 -13.36 15.51
CA ARG A 194 -1.19 -13.63 14.08
C ARG A 194 0.29 -13.73 13.75
N ILE A 195 1.14 -12.90 14.35
CA ILE A 195 2.60 -12.99 14.19
C ILE A 195 3.08 -14.38 14.59
N LEU A 196 2.64 -14.89 15.75
CA LEU A 196 2.99 -16.22 16.21
C LEU A 196 2.39 -17.33 15.32
N LEU A 197 1.11 -17.21 14.96
CA LEU A 197 0.41 -18.23 14.15
C LEU A 197 1.02 -18.42 12.76
N PHE A 198 1.52 -17.34 12.15
CA PHE A 198 2.11 -17.35 10.80
C PHE A 198 3.64 -17.32 10.81
N ASP A 199 4.27 -17.50 11.98
CA ASP A 199 5.73 -17.50 12.15
C ASP A 199 6.41 -16.28 11.50
N LEU A 200 5.84 -15.09 11.71
CA LEU A 200 6.32 -13.86 11.08
C LEU A 200 7.57 -13.34 11.83
N PRO A 201 8.56 -12.79 11.09
CA PRO A 201 9.81 -12.34 11.70
C PRO A 201 9.58 -11.13 12.62
N TRP A 202 10.00 -11.22 13.89
CA TRP A 202 9.77 -10.18 14.89
C TRP A 202 11.06 -9.48 15.42
N THR A 203 12.23 -9.88 14.92
CA THR A 203 13.54 -9.31 15.25
C THR A 203 14.40 -9.14 14.00
#